data_AF-A0A8T5MMS9-F1
#
_entry.id   AF-A0A8T5MMS9-F1
#
_cell.length_a   1.000
_cell.length_b   1.000
_cell.length_c   1.000
_cell.angle_alpha   90.00
_cell.angle_beta   90.00
_cell.angle_gamma   90.00
#
_symmetry.space_group_name_H-M   'P 1'
#
loop_
_entity.id
_entity.type
_entity.pdbx_description
1 polymer ?
#
loop_
_entity_poly.entity_id
_entity_poly.type
_entity_poly.pdbx_seq_one_letter_code
_entity_poly.pdbx_strand_id
1 'polypeptide(L)'
;MEGTVKWFNKTKGFGFISGEDGQDYFVHHTKVPQGIFLKENDKVTFDAVDTERGKQAQNIKLVGGSENKGGEEPEEKSFESDEPENEE
;
A
#
# COMPACT_ATOMS: atom_id res chain seq x y z
N MET A 1 -12.85 4.45 -0.33
CA MET A 1 -12.18 3.65 -1.38
C MET A 1 -10.84 3.20 -0.83
N GLU A 2 -10.38 2.00 -1.18
CA GLU A 2 -9.08 1.47 -0.75
C GLU A 2 -8.09 1.53 -1.90
N GLY A 3 -6.80 1.62 -1.55
CA GLY A 3 -5.74 1.56 -2.52
C GLY A 3 -4.37 1.50 -1.89
N THR A 4 -3.37 1.39 -2.76
CA THR A 4 -1.97 1.27 -2.39
C THR A 4 -1.23 2.51 -2.87
N VAL A 5 -0.46 3.12 -1.99
CA VAL A 5 0.37 4.27 -2.35
C VAL A 5 1.42 3.82 -3.36
N LYS A 6 1.30 4.28 -4.60
CA LYS A 6 2.22 3.94 -5.69
C LYS A 6 3.55 4.65 -5.51
N TRP A 7 3.51 5.91 -5.08
CA TRP A 7 4.65 6.70 -4.66
C TRP A 7 4.18 8.01 -4.02
N PHE A 8 5.00 8.56 -3.13
CA PHE A 8 4.75 9.87 -2.54
C PHE A 8 6.04 10.65 -2.37
N ASN A 9 6.12 11.86 -2.93
CA ASN A 9 7.28 12.72 -2.78
C ASN A 9 7.04 13.74 -1.67
N LYS A 10 7.61 13.48 -0.49
CA LYS A 10 7.50 14.36 0.68
C LYS A 10 8.09 15.74 0.45
N THR A 11 9.16 15.84 -0.35
CA THR A 11 9.83 17.11 -0.67
C THR A 11 8.97 18.00 -1.56
N LYS A 12 8.26 17.40 -2.52
CA LYS A 12 7.35 18.12 -3.41
C LYS A 12 5.93 18.26 -2.83
N GLY A 13 5.55 17.41 -1.89
CA GLY A 13 4.24 17.42 -1.24
C GLY A 13 3.12 16.78 -2.06
N PHE A 14 3.43 15.90 -3.02
CA PHE A 14 2.41 15.22 -3.83
C PHE A 14 2.82 13.78 -4.20
N GLY A 15 1.84 12.98 -4.60
CA GLY A 15 2.04 11.60 -5.02
C GLY A 15 0.82 11.00 -5.70
N PHE A 16 0.82 9.67 -5.87
CA PHE A 16 -0.27 8.92 -6.46
C PHE A 16 -0.58 7.66 -5.67
N ILE A 17 -1.88 7.35 -5.60
CA ILE A 17 -2.42 6.15 -4.97
C ILE A 17 -3.09 5.33 -6.07
N SER A 18 -2.72 4.06 -6.21
CA SER A 18 -3.39 3.14 -7.11
C SER A 18 -4.58 2.53 -6.38
N GLY A 19 -5.79 2.85 -6.82
CA GLY A 19 -7.01 2.27 -6.26
C GLY A 19 -7.22 0.84 -6.75
N GLU A 20 -8.00 0.06 -6.01
CA GLU A 20 -8.33 -1.32 -6.38
C GLU A 20 -9.15 -1.42 -7.69
N ASP A 21 -9.82 -0.33 -8.09
CA ASP A 21 -10.49 -0.20 -9.39
C ASP A 21 -9.51 -0.11 -10.58
N GLY A 22 -8.19 -0.14 -10.34
CA GLY A 22 -7.15 -0.01 -11.37
C GLY A 22 -6.93 1.43 -11.86
N GLN A 23 -7.46 2.42 -11.14
CA GLN A 23 -7.28 3.85 -11.44
C GLN A 23 -6.26 4.49 -10.51
N ASP A 24 -5.48 5.45 -11.04
CA ASP A 24 -4.53 6.24 -10.27
C ASP A 24 -5.21 7.53 -9.75
N TYR A 25 -5.09 7.76 -8.45
CA TYR A 25 -5.65 8.90 -7.73
C TYR A 25 -4.53 9.84 -7.28
N PHE A 26 -4.65 11.11 -7.63
CA PHE A 26 -3.71 12.14 -7.22
C PHE A 26 -3.87 12.48 -5.74
N VAL A 27 -2.76 12.55 -4.98
CA VAL A 27 -2.78 12.96 -3.58
C VAL A 27 -1.84 14.14 -3.35
N HIS A 28 -2.32 15.14 -2.59
CA HIS A 28 -1.54 16.31 -2.18
C HIS A 28 -1.41 16.35 -0.66
N HIS A 29 -0.27 16.82 -0.14
CA HIS A 29 0.00 16.85 1.30
C HIS A 29 -1.03 17.67 2.09
N THR A 30 -1.69 18.66 1.46
CA THR A 30 -2.77 19.45 2.08
C THR A 30 -4.03 18.64 2.36
N LYS A 31 -4.21 17.50 1.69
CA LYS A 31 -5.34 16.58 1.88
C LYS A 31 -4.99 15.41 2.80
N VAL A 32 -3.71 15.28 3.17
CA VAL A 32 -3.23 14.29 4.14
C VAL A 32 -3.38 14.87 5.55
N PRO A 33 -4.05 14.17 6.48
CA PRO A 33 -4.15 14.61 7.87
C PRO A 33 -2.77 14.76 8.53
N GLN A 34 -2.67 15.69 9.49
CA GLN A 34 -1.45 15.86 10.27
C GLN A 34 -1.13 14.56 11.04
N GLY A 35 0.14 14.12 10.98
CA GLY A 35 0.61 12.88 11.61
C GLY A 35 0.52 11.63 10.72
N ILE A 36 -0.05 11.72 9.53
CA ILE A 36 -0.05 10.64 8.54
C ILE A 36 1.11 10.82 7.57
N PHE A 37 1.91 9.77 7.40
CA PHE A 37 3.02 9.75 6.44
C PHE A 37 2.81 8.64 5.43
N LEU A 38 2.53 9.02 4.19
CA LEU A 38 2.41 8.06 3.09
C LEU A 38 3.81 7.55 2.70
N LYS A 39 3.98 6.23 2.68
CA LYS A 39 5.14 5.54 2.11
C LYS A 39 4.69 4.74 0.88
N GLU A 40 5.64 4.43 0.01
CA GLU A 40 5.40 3.51 -1.10
C GLU A 40 4.92 2.15 -0.57
N ASN A 41 3.97 1.53 -1.28
CA ASN A 41 3.32 0.27 -0.93
C ASN A 41 2.43 0.29 0.34
N ASP A 42 2.22 1.43 0.99
CA ASP A 42 1.28 1.52 2.12
C ASP A 42 -0.16 1.32 1.64
N LYS A 43 -0.90 0.48 2.36
CA LYS A 43 -2.35 0.34 2.18
C LYS A 43 -3.09 1.47 2.89
N VAL A 44 -3.88 2.20 2.12
CA VAL A 44 -4.62 3.38 2.59
C VAL A 44 -6.07 3.34 2.14
N THR A 45 -6.93 3.95 2.94
CA THR A 45 -8.30 4.31 2.57
C THR A 45 -8.37 5.80 2.28
N PHE A 46 -9.10 6.17 1.24
CA PHE A 46 -9.29 7.55 0.83
C PHE A 46 -10.67 7.75 0.20
N ASP A 47 -11.09 9.02 0.16
CA ASP A 47 -12.25 9.47 -0.60
C ASP A 47 -11.80 9.95 -1.99
N ALA A 48 -12.31 9.29 -3.03
CA ALA A 48 -12.10 9.72 -4.41
C ALA A 48 -13.01 10.88 -4.75
N VAL A 49 -12.43 12.00 -5.18
CA VAL A 49 -13.16 13.20 -5.57
C VAL A 49 -12.73 13.61 -6.98
N ASP A 50 -13.69 13.80 -7.86
CA ASP A 50 -13.44 14.31 -9.21
C ASP A 50 -13.17 15.82 -9.17
N THR A 51 -12.09 16.26 -9.79
CA THR A 51 -11.67 17.67 -9.82
C THR A 51 -11.27 18.09 -11.22
N GLU A 52 -11.10 19.38 -11.45
CA GLU A 52 -10.56 19.93 -12.70
C GLU A 52 -9.18 19.37 -13.11
N ARG A 53 -8.44 18.77 -12.16
CA ARG A 53 -7.13 18.12 -12.39
C ARG A 53 -7.23 16.59 -12.49
N GLY A 54 -8.44 16.03 -12.52
CA GLY A 54 -8.70 14.59 -12.52
C GLY A 54 -9.10 14.07 -11.13
N LYS A 55 -9.00 12.74 -10.96
CA LYS A 55 -9.39 12.05 -9.72
C LYS A 55 -8.38 12.34 -8.60
N GLN A 56 -8.85 12.96 -7.53
CA GLN A 56 -8.06 13.34 -6.35
C GLN A 56 -8.49 12.55 -5.12
N ALA A 57 -7.51 12.02 -4.37
CA ALA A 57 -7.73 11.39 -3.08
C ALA A 57 -7.78 12.42 -1.94
N GLN A 58 -8.79 12.32 -1.08
CA GLN A 58 -8.97 13.13 0.13
C GLN A 58 -9.20 12.24 1.36
N ASN A 59 -9.10 12.80 2.57
CA ASN A 59 -9.31 12.09 3.84
C ASN A 59 -8.50 10.78 3.95
N ILE A 60 -7.21 10.84 3.62
CA ILE A 60 -6.38 9.64 3.57
C ILE A 60 -6.17 9.08 4.98
N LYS A 61 -6.42 7.78 5.14
CA LYS A 61 -6.24 7.01 6.37
C LYS A 61 -5.36 5.80 6.10
N LEU A 62 -4.37 5.55 6.96
CA LEU A 62 -3.57 4.33 6.89
C LEU A 62 -4.40 3.16 7.42
N VAL A 63 -4.56 2.12 6.59
CA VAL A 63 -5.26 0.88 6.96
C VAL A 63 -4.25 -0.19 7.37
N GLY A 64 -3.06 -0.17 6.76
CA GLY A 64 -1.96 -1.09 7.05
C GLY A 64 -0.60 -0.40 7.04
N GLY A 65 -0.52 0.82 7.57
CA GLY A 65 0.74 1.55 7.70
C GLY A 65 1.64 0.87 8.72
N SER A 66 2.88 0.57 8.32
CA SER A 66 3.89 -0.12 9.12
C SER A 66 4.14 0.57 10.47
N GLU A 67 3.44 0.11 11.50
CA GLU A 67 3.92 0.11 12.88
C GLU A 67 3.89 -1.35 13.31
N ASN A 68 5.02 -2.04 13.13
CA ASN A 68 5.41 -3.33 13.71
C ASN A 68 4.27 -4.36 13.99
N LYS A 69 4.02 -5.25 13.03
CA LYS A 69 3.58 -6.65 13.24
C LYS A 69 4.47 -7.47 12.29
N GLY A 70 5.31 -8.42 12.68
CA GLY A 70 5.17 -9.37 13.79
C GLY A 70 4.16 -10.43 13.40
N GLY A 71 4.57 -11.41 12.56
CA GLY A 71 3.73 -12.50 12.02
C GLY A 71 2.68 -11.98 11.02
N GLU A 72 2.34 -12.63 9.93
CA GLU A 72 2.39 -14.04 9.59
C GLU A 72 2.78 -14.12 8.11
N GLU A 73 4.00 -14.59 7.85
CA GLU A 73 4.22 -15.34 6.63
C GLU A 73 3.28 -16.55 6.72
N PRO A 74 2.44 -16.88 5.73
CA PRO A 74 1.89 -18.22 5.66
C PRO A 74 3.09 -19.16 5.48
N GLU A 75 3.52 -19.66 6.62
CA GLU A 75 4.47 -20.70 6.86
C GLU A 75 4.14 -21.92 6.00
N GLU A 76 5.15 -22.30 5.23
CA GLU A 76 5.51 -23.67 4.88
C GLU A 76 4.48 -24.49 4.07
N LYS A 77 4.70 -24.55 2.76
CA LYS A 77 4.70 -25.83 2.03
C LYS A 77 5.88 -25.90 1.07
N SER A 78 7.07 -25.85 1.64
CA SER A 78 8.28 -26.38 1.02
C SER A 78 8.75 -27.58 1.85
N PHE A 79 9.08 -28.67 1.16
CA PHE A 79 9.78 -29.87 1.63
C PHE A 79 8.98 -30.96 2.38
N GLU A 80 8.44 -31.89 1.62
CA GLU A 80 8.85 -33.29 1.79
C GLU A 80 9.65 -33.68 0.54
N SER A 81 10.94 -33.37 0.57
CA SER A 81 11.95 -34.06 -0.22
C SER A 81 12.88 -34.68 0.82
N ASP A 82 12.44 -35.80 1.40
CA ASP A 82 13.36 -36.69 2.09
C ASP A 82 14.09 -37.47 0.98
N GLU A 83 15.37 -37.14 0.86
CA GLU A 83 16.33 -37.66 -0.10
C GLU A 83 16.99 -38.97 0.45
N PRO A 84 17.99 -39.60 -0.19
CA PRO A 84 17.97 -41.01 -0.59
C PRO A 84 18.92 -41.94 0.21
N GLU A 85 18.80 -43.25 0.04
CA GLU A 85 19.91 -44.24 -0.17
C GLU A 85 19.29 -45.65 -0.38
N ASN A 86 19.57 -46.32 -1.52
CA ASN A 86 20.52 -47.45 -1.67
C ASN A 86 20.24 -48.59 -0.66
N GLU A 87 19.97 -49.85 -0.99
CA GLU A 87 20.67 -50.79 -1.87
C GLU A 87 19.89 -52.12 -1.86
N GLU A 88 19.73 -52.81 -3.01
CA GLU A 88 19.93 -54.26 -3.14
C GLU A 88 20.27 -54.61 -4.60
#